data_AF-A0A392PLZ4-F1
#
_entry.id   AF-A0A392PLZ4-F1
#
_cell.length_a   1.000
_cell.length_b   1.000
_cell.length_c   1.000
_cell.angle_alpha   90.00
_cell.angle_beta   90.00
_cell.angle_gamma   90.00
#
_symmetry.space_group_name_H-M   'P 1'
#
loop_
_entity.id
_entity.type
_entity.pdbx_description
1 polymer ?
#
loop_
_entity_poly.entity_id
_entity_poly.type
_entity_poly.pdbx_seq_one_letter_code
_entity_poly.pdbx_strand_id
1 'polypeptide(L)'
;YNIDVLRPKYKYLRRTMVRTLPDLIEFPRFFSYSLEGRIIPRHKVLVENQINVKLKCMLACTDEEFDKMVKNMIRKRNKIQSSVMKANTTHPQSLITGDITTTPQT
;
A
#
# COMPACT_ATOMS: atom_id res chain seq x y z
N TYR A 1 13.85 -28.03 -13.53
CA TYR A 1 14.24 -26.70 -13.01
C TYR A 1 15.37 -26.87 -12.00
N ASN A 2 16.37 -25.98 -12.01
CA ASN A 2 17.46 -26.02 -11.04
C ASN A 2 16.96 -25.55 -9.65
N ILE A 3 17.01 -26.45 -8.65
CA ILE A 3 16.53 -26.18 -7.29
C ILE A 3 17.31 -25.03 -6.63
N ASP A 4 18.60 -24.89 -6.95
CA ASP A 4 19.46 -23.83 -6.40
C ASP A 4 19.03 -22.44 -6.88
N VAL A 5 18.34 -22.36 -8.02
CA VAL A 5 17.76 -21.12 -8.54
C VAL A 5 16.36 -20.85 -7.99
N LEU A 6 15.57 -21.91 -7.73
CA LEU A 6 14.22 -21.78 -7.21
C LEU A 6 14.18 -21.46 -5.72
N ARG A 7 15.07 -22.07 -4.93
CA ARG A 7 15.10 -21.95 -3.47
C ARG A 7 15.29 -20.50 -3.00
N PRO A 8 16.20 -19.68 -3.57
CA PRO A 8 16.31 -18.27 -3.23
C PRO A 8 15.04 -17.48 -3.55
N LYS A 9 14.40 -17.73 -4.70
CA LYS A 9 13.16 -17.06 -5.11
C LYS A 9 12.00 -17.38 -4.16
N TYR A 10 11.85 -18.66 -3.80
CA TYR A 10 10.82 -19.08 -2.84
C TYR A 10 11.09 -18.52 -1.44
N LYS A 11 12.35 -18.53 -0.99
CA LYS A 11 12.75 -17.94 0.30
C LYS A 11 12.40 -16.45 0.35
N TYR A 12 12.68 -15.69 -0.71
CA TYR A 12 12.32 -14.28 -0.79
C TYR A 12 10.79 -14.08 -0.77
N LEU A 13 10.04 -14.87 -1.53
CA LEU A 13 8.58 -14.82 -1.57
C LEU A 13 7.96 -15.02 -0.17
N ARG A 14 8.42 -16.02 0.58
CA ARG A 14 7.87 -16.37 1.90
C ARG A 14 8.37 -15.48 3.04
N ARG A 15 9.68 -15.19 3.08
CA ARG A 15 10.29 -14.48 4.21
C ARG A 15 10.29 -12.98 4.05
N THR A 16 10.38 -12.48 2.82
CA THR A 16 10.51 -11.04 2.55
C THR A 16 9.21 -10.44 2.04
N MET A 17 8.56 -11.08 1.05
CA MET A 17 7.29 -10.58 0.51
C MET A 17 6.07 -11.03 1.34
N VAL A 18 6.26 -11.97 2.28
CA VAL A 18 5.21 -12.53 3.14
C VAL A 18 3.99 -13.02 2.35
N ARG A 19 4.23 -13.64 1.18
CA ARG A 19 3.16 -14.16 0.31
C ARG A 19 2.80 -15.60 0.63
N THR A 20 1.59 -15.98 0.24
CA THR A 20 1.03 -17.31 0.54
C THR A 20 1.25 -18.29 -0.62
N LEU A 21 1.06 -19.59 -0.38
CA LEU A 21 1.15 -20.59 -1.45
C LEU A 21 0.06 -20.41 -2.54
N PRO A 22 -1.19 -20.05 -2.20
CA PRO A 22 -2.21 -19.73 -3.21
C PRO A 22 -1.77 -18.69 -4.24
N ASP A 23 -1.05 -17.63 -3.84
CA ASP A 23 -0.54 -16.62 -4.77
C ASP A 23 0.38 -17.23 -5.85
N LEU A 24 1.14 -18.26 -5.47
CA LEU A 24 2.06 -18.96 -6.35
C LEU A 24 1.34 -19.96 -7.26
N ILE A 25 0.29 -20.60 -6.76
CA ILE A 25 -0.59 -21.47 -7.55
C ILE A 25 -1.34 -20.64 -8.61
N GLU A 26 -1.83 -19.45 -8.24
CA GLU A 26 -2.48 -18.51 -9.17
C GLU A 26 -1.49 -17.97 -10.22
N PHE A 27 -0.20 -17.84 -9.85
CA PHE A 27 0.83 -17.28 -10.73
C PHE A 27 2.14 -18.08 -10.72
N PRO A 28 2.18 -19.29 -11.32
CA PRO A 28 3.38 -20.13 -11.33
C PRO A 28 4.57 -19.50 -12.08
N ARG A 29 4.27 -18.60 -13.04
CA ARG A 29 5.26 -17.83 -13.81
C ARG A 29 6.16 -16.96 -12.93
N PHE A 30 5.85 -16.77 -11.65
CA PHE A 30 6.73 -16.13 -10.68
C PHE A 30 8.19 -16.59 -10.79
N PHE A 31 8.42 -17.90 -10.90
CA PHE A 31 9.77 -18.47 -10.96
C PHE A 31 10.53 -18.21 -12.26
N SER A 32 9.83 -17.80 -13.32
CA SER A 32 10.44 -17.42 -14.60
C SER A 32 11.11 -16.05 -14.54
N TYR A 33 10.76 -15.19 -13.58
CA TYR A 33 11.35 -13.86 -13.45
C TYR A 33 12.68 -13.89 -12.69
N SER A 34 13.57 -12.94 -13.01
CA SER A 34 14.84 -12.77 -12.30
C SER A 34 14.60 -12.24 -10.89
N LEU A 35 15.32 -12.82 -9.92
CA LEU A 35 15.20 -12.41 -8.51
C LEU A 35 15.73 -10.98 -8.34
N GLU A 36 16.99 -10.77 -8.68
CA GLU A 36 17.67 -9.47 -8.57
C GLU A 36 17.21 -8.47 -9.64
N GLY A 37 16.90 -8.94 -10.85
CA GLY A 37 16.58 -8.04 -11.96
C GLY A 37 15.13 -7.57 -12.02
N ARG A 38 14.17 -8.30 -11.42
CA ARG A 38 12.74 -7.94 -11.54
C ARG A 38 11.94 -8.08 -10.26
N ILE A 39 12.06 -9.20 -9.54
CA ILE A 39 11.25 -9.46 -8.34
C ILE A 39 11.61 -8.48 -7.22
N ILE A 40 12.90 -8.37 -6.88
CA ILE A 40 13.37 -7.51 -5.78
C ILE A 40 13.12 -6.02 -6.06
N PRO A 41 13.54 -5.46 -7.22
CA PRO A 41 13.35 -4.03 -7.49
C PRO A 41 11.89 -3.59 -7.44
N ARG A 42 10.99 -4.37 -8.07
CA ARG A 42 9.55 -4.04 -8.06
C ARG A 42 8.92 -4.20 -6.69
N HIS A 43 9.34 -5.21 -5.91
CA HIS A 43 8.86 -5.36 -4.53
C HIS A 43 9.23 -4.17 -3.65
N LYS A 44 10.47 -3.68 -3.73
CA LYS A 44 10.95 -2.53 -2.93
C LYS A 44 10.11 -1.28 -3.17
N VAL A 45 9.89 -0.94 -4.44
CA VAL A 45 9.06 0.21 -4.83
C VAL A 45 7.64 0.10 -4.25
N LEU A 46 7.05 -1.09 -4.27
CA LEU A 46 5.70 -1.31 -3.71
C LEU A 46 5.68 -1.15 -2.18
N VAL A 47 6.69 -1.67 -1.48
CA VAL A 47 6.81 -1.54 -0.01
C VAL A 47 7.00 -0.09 0.41
N GLU A 48 7.91 0.64 -0.24
CA GLU A 48 8.19 2.06 0.03
C GLU A 48 6.92 2.92 -0.12
N ASN A 49 6.07 2.59 -1.09
CA ASN A 49 4.82 3.30 -1.35
C ASN A 49 3.61 2.72 -0.61
N GLN A 50 3.80 1.71 0.25
CA GLN A 50 2.73 1.00 0.97
C GLN A 50 1.61 0.53 0.04
N ILE A 51 2.00 -0.08 -1.08
CA ILE A 51 1.12 -0.61 -2.12
C ILE A 51 1.12 -2.13 -2.03
N ASN A 52 -0.08 -2.73 -1.94
CA ASN A 52 -0.26 -4.17 -2.01
C ASN A 52 -1.02 -4.55 -3.28
N VAL A 53 -0.40 -5.34 -4.16
CA VAL A 53 -0.99 -5.87 -5.40
C VAL A 53 -0.64 -7.34 -5.58
N LYS A 54 -1.38 -8.05 -6.43
CA LYS A 54 -1.11 -9.46 -6.76
C LYS A 54 0.23 -9.61 -7.51
N LEU A 55 0.87 -10.78 -7.35
CA LEU A 55 2.12 -11.11 -8.05
C LEU A 55 2.02 -10.92 -9.57
N LYS A 56 0.90 -11.39 -10.16
CA LYS A 56 0.62 -11.23 -11.59
C LYS A 56 0.62 -9.76 -12.00
N CYS A 57 -0.03 -8.88 -11.24
CA CYS A 57 -0.11 -7.45 -11.54
C CYS A 57 1.26 -6.77 -11.49
N MET A 58 2.11 -7.14 -10.54
CA MET A 58 3.43 -6.51 -10.40
C MET A 58 4.52 -7.13 -11.28
N LEU A 59 4.39 -8.36 -11.77
CA LEU A 59 5.46 -9.04 -12.53
C LEU A 59 5.14 -9.27 -14.01
N ALA A 60 3.86 -9.37 -14.38
CA ALA A 60 3.46 -9.67 -15.75
C ALA A 60 3.42 -8.44 -16.67
N CYS A 61 3.40 -7.23 -16.12
CA CYS A 61 3.36 -5.98 -16.86
C CYS A 61 4.75 -5.49 -17.29
N THR A 62 4.80 -4.62 -18.29
CA THR A 62 6.03 -3.94 -18.71
C THR A 62 6.52 -2.98 -17.63
N ASP A 63 7.72 -2.42 -17.80
CA ASP A 63 8.26 -1.47 -16.82
C ASP A 63 7.46 -0.16 -16.84
N GLU A 64 7.03 0.30 -18.02
CA GLU A 64 6.19 1.49 -18.19
C GLU A 64 4.81 1.31 -17.55
N GLU A 65 4.20 0.14 -17.73
CA GLU A 65 2.91 -0.20 -17.13
C GLU A 65 3.00 -0.27 -15.61
N PHE A 66 4.09 -0.87 -15.08
CA PHE A 66 4.35 -0.93 -13.65
C PHE A 66 4.47 0.48 -13.05
N ASP A 67 5.27 1.35 -13.66
CA ASP A 67 5.48 2.72 -13.19
C ASP A 67 4.19 3.53 -13.22
N LYS A 68 3.41 3.39 -14.30
CA LYS A 68 2.10 4.03 -14.43
C LYS A 68 1.13 3.56 -13.35
N MET A 69 1.10 2.26 -13.07
CA MET A 69 0.28 1.68 -12.00
C MET A 69 0.65 2.29 -10.64
N VAL A 70 1.94 2.30 -10.29
CA VAL A 70 2.44 2.85 -9.01
C VAL A 70 2.08 4.33 -8.88
N LYS A 71 2.38 5.15 -9.89
CA LYS A 71 2.04 6.59 -9.91
C LYS A 71 0.54 6.84 -9.73
N ASN A 72 -0.29 6.04 -10.39
CA ASN A 72 -1.74 6.15 -10.29
C ASN A 72 -2.25 5.81 -8.87
N MET A 73 -1.69 4.78 -8.24
CA MET A 73 -2.08 4.38 -6.87
C MET A 73 -1.67 5.43 -5.83
N ILE A 74 -0.48 6.00 -5.96
CA ILE A 74 0.00 7.11 -5.10
C ILE A 74 -0.92 8.33 -5.26
N ARG A 75 -1.20 8.75 -6.50
CA ARG A 75 -2.08 9.90 -6.77
C ARG A 75 -3.49 9.69 -6.20
N LYS A 76 -4.05 8.49 -6.35
CA LYS A 76 -5.37 8.15 -5.80
C LYS A 76 -5.38 8.26 -4.28
N ARG A 77 -4.36 7.74 -3.60
CA ARG A 77 -4.22 7.84 -2.13
C ARG A 77 -4.22 9.31 -1.67
N ASN A 78 -3.44 10.17 -2.34
CA ASN A 78 -3.36 11.60 -2.01
C ASN A 78 -4.68 12.35 -2.25
N LYS A 79 -5.44 11.98 -3.28
CA LYS A 79 -6.77 12.57 -3.54
C LYS A 79 -7.78 12.18 -2.47
N ILE A 80 -7.75 10.94 -2.00
CA ILE A 80 -8.63 10.48 -0.91
C ILE A 80 -8.29 11.22 0.38
N GLN A 81 -7.00 11.30 0.75
CA GLN A 81 -6.58 12.03 1.95
C GLN A 81 -6.97 13.51 1.92
N SER A 82 -6.74 14.21 0.79
CA SER A 82 -7.12 15.62 0.67
C SER A 82 -8.63 15.86 0.68
N SER A 83 -9.45 14.89 0.26
CA SER A 83 -10.91 14.97 0.38
C SER A 83 -11.39 14.77 1.82
N VAL A 84 -10.76 13.87 2.58
CA VAL A 84 -11.13 13.59 3.97
C VAL A 84 -10.79 14.77 4.89
N MET A 85 -9.66 15.46 4.66
CA MET A 85 -9.31 16.66 5.44
C MET A 85 -10.27 17.85 5.21
N LYS A 86 -10.97 17.90 4.07
CA LYS A 86 -11.96 18.96 3.80
C LYS A 86 -13.31 18.75 4.50
N ALA A 87 -13.62 17.53 4.94
CA ALA A 87 -14.90 17.23 5.60
C ALA A 87 -14.90 17.53 7.12
N ASN A 88 -13.72 17.65 7.74
CA ASN A 88 -13.59 17.76 9.21
C ASN A 88 -13.44 19.20 9.73
N THR A 89 -13.58 20.24 8.89
CA THR A 89 -13.27 21.65 9.27
C THR A 89 -14.46 22.61 9.15
N THR A 90 -15.70 22.14 9.02
CA THR A 90 -16.87 23.03 9.04
C THR A 90 -17.57 22.99 10.41
N HIS A 91 -17.07 23.81 11.34
CA HIS A 91 -17.95 24.54 12.25
C HIS A 91 -17.31 25.88 12.65
N PRO A 92 -17.86 27.04 12.22
CA PRO A 92 -17.56 28.33 12.80
C PRO A 92 -18.37 28.54 14.10
N GLN A 93 -17.64 28.83 15.17
CA GLN A 93 -17.87 29.70 16.34
C GLN A 93 -19.28 30.28 16.61
N SER A 94 -19.72 30.18 17.88
CA SER A 94 -20.22 31.35 18.61
C SER A 94 -19.73 31.35 20.07
N LEU A 95 -19.09 32.46 20.44
CA LEU A 95 -18.76 32.89 21.80
C LEU A 95 -20.00 33.59 22.37
N ILE A 96 -20.43 33.27 23.59
CA ILE A 96 -21.09 34.24 24.49
C ILE A 96 -20.54 34.04 25.91
N THR A 97 -19.80 35.05 26.35
CA THR A 97 -19.38 35.35 27.72
C THR A 97 -20.60 35.79 28.54
N GLY A 98 -20.67 35.44 29.84
CA GLY A 98 -21.63 36.07 30.76
C GLY A 98 -21.78 35.36 32.11
N ASP A 99 -21.16 35.93 33.14
CA ASP A 99 -21.32 35.58 34.55
C ASP A 99 -22.76 35.80 35.05
N ILE A 100 -23.24 34.97 35.99
CA ILE A 100 -24.20 35.36 37.05
C ILE A 100 -24.10 34.40 38.26
N THR A 101 -23.39 34.86 39.28
CA THR A 101 -23.82 35.04 40.69
C THR A 101 -24.74 34.00 41.36
N THR A 102 -24.16 33.29 42.35
CA THR A 102 -24.58 33.14 43.76
C THR A 102 -26.01 32.70 44.15
N THR A 103 -26.02 31.75 45.11
CA THR A 103 -26.94 31.44 46.24
C THR A 103 -27.96 30.26 46.19
N PRO A 104 -28.23 29.61 47.36
CA PRO A 104 -28.64 28.21 47.52
C PRO A 104 -30.08 28.01 48.04
N GLN A 105 -30.56 26.75 48.06
CA GLN A 105 -31.54 26.14 49.00
C GLN A 105 -31.87 24.71 48.47
N THR A 106 -32.10 23.67 49.27
CA THR A 106 -32.69 23.56 50.62
C THR A 106 -32.10 22.36 51.34
#